data_AF-A0A0F9CK62-F1
#
_entry.id   AF-A0A0F9CK62-F1
#
_cell.length_a   1.000
_cell.length_b   1.000
_cell.length_c   1.000
_cell.angle_alpha   90.00
_cell.angle_beta   90.00
_cell.angle_gamma   90.00
#
_symmetry.space_group_name_H-M   'P 1'
#
loop_
_entity.id
_entity.type
_entity.pdbx_description
1 polymer ?
#
loop_
_entity_poly.entity_id
_entity_poly.type
_entity_poly.pdbx_seq_one_letter_code
_entity_poly.pdbx_strand_id
1 'polypeptide(L)'
;DHQVILKKGKVNEPSCERLEILLLIFKGLGIGGEILLNVWDRDTITITEALRLIKPDILCRGSDKTIEDMPSEEKRVCDEMGIEIVHIEGRQMHGRDFI
;
A
#
# COMPACT_ATOMS: atom_id res chain seq x y z
N ASP A 1 -12.64 -1.19 1.09
CA ASP A 1 -13.26 -0.19 0.18
C ASP A 1 -13.39 1.20 0.75
N HIS A 2 -13.81 1.38 2.00
CA HIS A 2 -13.95 2.71 2.61
C HIS A 2 -12.68 3.58 2.49
N GLN A 3 -11.49 3.04 2.78
CA GLN A 3 -10.21 3.76 2.62
C GLN A 3 -10.01 4.33 1.20
N VAL A 4 -10.44 3.59 0.17
CA VAL A 4 -10.33 4.03 -1.23
C VAL A 4 -11.31 5.16 -1.51
N ILE A 5 -12.54 5.09 -0.96
CA ILE A 5 -13.51 6.18 -1.04
C ILE A 5 -12.95 7.45 -0.39
N LEU A 6 -12.38 7.35 0.82
CA LEU A 6 -11.75 8.49 1.50
C LEU A 6 -10.64 9.12 0.65
N LYS A 7 -9.82 8.31 -0.01
CA LYS A 7 -8.67 8.78 -0.80
C LYS A 7 -9.03 9.27 -2.21
N LYS A 8 -10.03 8.66 -2.87
CA LYS A 8 -10.30 8.81 -4.32
C LYS A 8 -11.76 9.19 -4.63
N GLY A 9 -12.62 9.30 -3.63
CA GLY A 9 -14.04 9.65 -3.74
C GLY A 9 -14.95 8.52 -4.25
N LYS A 10 -14.39 7.45 -4.81
CA LYS A 10 -15.15 6.30 -5.31
C LYS A 10 -14.30 5.03 -5.32
N VAL A 11 -14.99 3.89 -5.39
CA VAL A 11 -14.42 2.56 -5.63
C VAL A 11 -14.92 2.09 -6.98
N ASN A 12 -14.02 1.85 -7.92
CA ASN A 12 -14.39 1.27 -9.22
C ASN A 12 -14.50 -0.27 -9.09
N GLU A 13 -13.53 -0.90 -8.41
CA GLU A 13 -13.49 -2.34 -8.15
C GLU A 13 -13.49 -2.65 -6.64
N PRO A 14 -14.40 -3.51 -6.14
CA PRO A 14 -14.43 -3.94 -4.75
C PRO A 14 -13.10 -4.52 -4.25
N SER A 15 -12.87 -4.43 -2.95
CA SER A 15 -11.62 -4.86 -2.31
C SER A 15 -11.30 -6.33 -2.52
N CYS A 16 -12.30 -7.22 -2.48
CA CYS A 16 -12.11 -8.64 -2.74
C CYS A 16 -11.62 -8.92 -4.17
N GLU A 17 -12.17 -8.23 -5.17
CA GLU A 17 -11.76 -8.37 -6.58
C GLU A 17 -10.35 -7.81 -6.80
N ARG A 18 -10.03 -6.67 -6.18
CA ARG A 18 -8.66 -6.11 -6.21
C ARG A 18 -7.64 -7.05 -5.58
N LEU A 19 -8.01 -7.74 -4.49
CA LEU A 19 -7.16 -8.76 -3.87
C LEU A 19 -6.93 -9.93 -4.84
N GLU A 20 -7.98 -10.43 -5.48
CA GLU A 20 -7.88 -11.54 -6.44
C GLU A 20 -6.96 -11.19 -7.63
N ILE A 21 -7.09 -9.98 -8.18
CA ILE A 21 -6.21 -9.50 -9.26
C ILE A 21 -4.74 -9.53 -8.82
N LEU A 22 -4.42 -9.00 -7.63
CA LEU A 22 -3.06 -9.00 -7.12
C LEU A 22 -2.51 -10.42 -6.89
N LEU A 23 -3.35 -11.33 -6.39
CA LEU A 23 -2.98 -12.74 -6.20
C LEU A 23 -2.63 -13.42 -7.53
N LEU A 24 -3.42 -13.16 -8.57
CA LEU A 24 -3.16 -13.68 -9.92
C LEU A 24 -1.85 -13.12 -10.50
N ILE A 25 -1.56 -11.84 -10.30
CA ILE A 25 -0.30 -11.21 -10.72
C ILE A 25 0.89 -11.88 -10.02
N PHE A 26 0.85 -12.02 -8.69
CA PHE A 26 1.92 -12.66 -7.91
C PHE A 26 2.16 -14.10 -8.38
N LYS A 27 1.07 -14.86 -8.58
CA LYS A 27 1.14 -16.23 -9.09
C LYS A 27 1.75 -16.29 -10.49
N GLY A 28 1.35 -15.39 -11.38
CA GLY A 28 1.88 -15.33 -12.76
C GLY A 28 3.36 -14.97 -12.81
N LEU A 29 3.84 -14.14 -11.87
CA LEU A 29 5.24 -13.77 -11.75
C LEU A 29 6.09 -14.80 -10.98
N GLY A 30 5.48 -15.84 -10.42
CA GLY A 30 6.17 -16.83 -9.59
C GLY A 30 6.69 -16.27 -8.27
N ILE A 31 6.11 -15.16 -7.78
CA ILE A 31 6.50 -14.52 -6.53
C ILE A 31 5.78 -15.21 -5.38
N GLY A 32 6.56 -15.75 -4.43
CA GLY A 32 6.03 -16.24 -3.17
C GLY A 32 5.72 -15.09 -2.21
N GLY A 33 4.55 -15.11 -1.58
CA GLY A 33 4.16 -14.11 -0.59
C GLY A 33 2.69 -14.18 -0.23
N GLU A 34 2.29 -13.34 0.72
CA GLU A 34 0.90 -13.16 1.14
C GLU A 34 0.42 -11.77 0.73
N ILE A 35 -0.85 -11.71 0.33
CA ILE A 35 -1.52 -10.45 0.01
C ILE A 35 -2.67 -10.31 0.99
N LEU A 36 -2.65 -9.23 1.76
CA LEU A 36 -3.61 -8.98 2.83
C LEU A 36 -4.42 -7.74 2.49
N LEU A 37 -5.72 -7.81 2.76
CA LEU A 37 -6.56 -6.62 2.79
C LEU A 37 -6.36 -5.93 4.13
N ASN A 38 -6.05 -4.63 4.11
CA ASN A 38 -6.00 -3.86 5.35
C ASN A 38 -7.43 -3.72 5.92
N VAL A 39 -7.66 -4.38 7.07
CA VAL A 39 -8.91 -4.36 7.83
C VAL A 39 -8.77 -3.68 9.19
N TRP A 40 -7.54 -3.30 9.55
CA TRP A 40 -7.18 -2.77 10.87
C TRP A 40 -7.31 -1.26 10.93
N ASP A 41 -6.85 -0.56 9.88
CA ASP A 41 -6.90 0.90 9.80
C ASP A 41 -8.23 1.40 9.20
N ARG A 42 -9.37 1.06 9.83
CA ARG A 42 -10.68 1.50 9.33
C ARG A 42 -10.83 3.03 9.47
N ASP A 43 -11.54 3.62 8.53
CA ASP A 43 -11.94 5.04 8.55
C ASP A 43 -10.77 6.05 8.52
N THR A 44 -9.56 5.59 8.25
CA THR A 44 -8.36 6.41 8.01
C THR A 44 -7.77 6.08 6.64
N ILE A 45 -6.86 6.92 6.17
CA ILE A 45 -6.04 6.67 4.97
C ILE A 45 -4.65 6.11 5.30
N THR A 46 -4.36 5.88 6.58
CA THR A 46 -3.07 5.38 7.09
C THR A 46 -2.99 3.85 7.16
N ILE A 47 -1.80 3.33 7.42
CA ILE A 47 -1.54 1.88 7.65
C ILE A 47 -0.87 1.56 9.00
N THR A 48 -1.03 2.45 9.98
CA THR A 48 -0.38 2.43 11.29
C THR A 48 -0.60 1.12 12.05
N GLU A 49 -1.85 0.65 12.17
CA GLU A 49 -2.17 -0.58 12.89
C GLU A 49 -1.71 -1.82 12.13
N ALA A 50 -1.84 -1.82 10.80
CA ALA A 50 -1.28 -2.87 9.96
C ALA A 50 0.23 -3.04 10.17
N LEU A 51 1.00 -1.94 10.24
CA LEU A 51 2.44 -1.97 10.51
C LEU A 51 2.76 -2.58 11.88
N ARG A 52 1.99 -2.22 12.92
CA ARG A 52 2.19 -2.75 14.28
C ARG A 52 1.92 -4.26 14.37
N LEU A 53 0.98 -4.77 13.59
CA LEU A 53 0.59 -6.18 13.57
C LEU A 53 1.51 -7.03 12.70
N ILE A 54 1.79 -6.58 11.47
CA ILE A 54 2.60 -7.31 10.51
C ILE A 54 4.09 -7.25 10.88
N LYS A 55 4.54 -6.13 11.45
CA LYS A 55 5.94 -5.88 11.84
C LYS A 55 6.93 -6.18 10.70
N PRO A 56 6.73 -5.59 9.51
CA PRO A 56 7.65 -5.83 8.41
C PRO A 56 9.03 -5.25 8.73
N ASP A 57 10.10 -5.85 8.21
CA ASP A 57 11.44 -5.24 8.28
C ASP A 57 11.54 -4.01 7.37
N ILE A 58 10.82 -4.03 6.24
CA ILE A 58 10.86 -2.99 5.21
C ILE A 58 9.44 -2.58 4.79
N LEU A 59 9.17 -1.27 4.76
CA LEU A 59 8.01 -0.66 4.13
C LEU A 59 8.38 -0.03 2.79
N CYS A 60 7.95 -0.65 1.70
CA CYS A 60 8.13 -0.12 0.34
C CYS A 60 7.02 0.87 -0.04
N ARG A 61 7.40 2.04 -0.56
CA ARG A 61 6.47 3.08 -1.07
C ARG A 61 6.69 3.31 -2.57
N GLY A 62 5.60 3.60 -3.28
CA GLY A 62 5.64 3.90 -4.71
C GLY A 62 6.31 5.24 -5.01
N SER A 63 6.69 5.43 -6.28
CA SER A 63 7.44 6.61 -6.74
C SER A 63 6.62 7.90 -6.88
N ASP A 64 5.31 7.84 -6.62
CA ASP A 64 4.39 8.98 -6.77
C ASP A 64 4.44 9.97 -5.61
N LYS A 65 5.18 9.64 -4.53
CA LYS A 65 5.24 10.41 -3.29
C LYS A 65 6.64 10.40 -2.70
N THR A 66 7.02 11.50 -2.06
CA THR A 66 8.29 11.56 -1.33
C THR A 66 8.11 11.15 0.14
N ILE A 67 9.22 11.03 0.88
CA ILE A 67 9.17 10.71 2.32
C ILE A 67 8.47 11.81 3.13
N GLU A 68 8.49 13.04 2.64
CA GLU A 68 7.80 14.19 3.22
C GLU A 68 6.28 14.10 3.08
N ASP A 69 5.77 13.35 2.09
CA ASP A 69 4.34 13.10 1.88
C ASP A 69 3.80 11.96 2.75
N MET A 70 4.67 11.28 3.51
CA MET A 70 4.28 10.20 4.40
C MET A 70 3.51 10.77 5.61
N PRO A 71 2.33 10.22 5.95
CA PRO A 71 1.64 10.57 7.19
C PRO A 71 2.58 10.44 8.40
N SER A 72 2.58 11.44 9.26
CA SER A 72 3.52 11.52 10.39
C SER A 72 3.34 10.35 11.36
N GLU A 73 2.12 9.82 11.46
CA GLU A 73 1.78 8.65 12.27
C GLU A 73 2.44 7.38 11.74
N GLU A 74 2.43 7.17 10.41
CA GLU A 74 3.10 6.02 9.79
C GLU A 74 4.61 6.12 9.99
N LYS A 75 5.18 7.31 9.77
CA LYS A 75 6.62 7.53 9.93
C LYS A 75 7.06 7.25 11.35
N ARG A 76 6.31 7.75 12.34
CA ARG A 76 6.57 7.50 13.75
C ARG A 76 6.54 6.00 14.08
N VAL A 77 5.58 5.24 13.55
CA VAL A 77 5.54 3.78 13.78
C VAL A 77 6.74 3.08 13.19
N CYS A 78 7.14 3.45 11.97
CA CYS A 78 8.35 2.89 11.36
C CYS A 78 9.60 3.19 12.20
N ASP A 79 9.77 4.44 12.64
CA ASP A 79 10.90 4.85 13.49
C ASP A 79 10.90 4.12 14.84
N GLU A 80 9.74 4.02 15.51
CA GLU A 80 9.58 3.30 16.80
C GLU A 80 9.91 1.81 16.69
N MET A 81 9.59 1.20 15.56
CA MET A 81 9.69 -0.25 15.36
C MET A 81 10.94 -0.68 14.59
N GLY A 82 11.76 0.27 14.14
CA GLY A 82 12.95 -0.01 13.33
C GLY A 82 12.63 -0.53 11.93
N ILE A 83 11.49 -0.14 11.36
CA ILE A 83 11.07 -0.53 10.01
C ILE A 83 11.77 0.39 9.01
N GLU A 84 12.54 -0.19 8.09
CA GLU A 84 13.21 0.57 7.03
C GLU A 84 12.18 1.06 6.00
N ILE A 85 12.21 2.34 5.67
CA ILE A 85 11.33 2.92 4.65
C ILE A 85 12.11 3.03 3.33
N VAL A 86 11.66 2.30 2.31
CA VAL A 86 12.25 2.32 0.97
C VAL A 86 11.28 2.95 -0.01
N HIS A 87 11.73 3.99 -0.73
CA HIS A 87 10.99 4.53 -1.87
C HIS A 87 11.50 3.90 -3.15
N ILE A 88 10.61 3.26 -3.89
CA ILE A 88 10.97 2.63 -5.15
C ILE A 88 11.13 3.72 -6.20
N GLU A 89 12.28 3.76 -6.88
CA GLU A 89 12.46 4.59 -8.06
C GLU A 89 11.67 4.01 -9.24
N GLY A 90 10.82 4.82 -9.85
CA GLY A 90 9.98 4.37 -10.95
C GLY A 90 9.34 5.52 -11.69
N ARG A 91 9.12 5.34 -13.00
CA ARG A 91 8.36 6.32 -13.77
C ARG A 91 6.88 6.09 -13.52
N GLN A 92 6.20 7.11 -13.01
CA GLN A 92 4.74 7.08 -12.98
C GLN A 92 4.23 7.09 -14.43
N MET A 93 3.60 5.99 -14.84
CA MET A 93 2.93 5.89 -16.13
C MET A 93 1.43 5.98 -15.90
N HIS A 94 0.79 6.90 -16.60
CA HIS A 94 -0.67 6.98 -16.66
C HIS A 94 -1.19 6.02 -17.72
N GLY A 95 -2.46 5.60 -17.64
CA GLY A 95 -3.04 4.66 -18.61
C GLY A 95 -2.88 5.08 -20.07
N ARG A 96 -2.83 6.39 -20.32
CA ARG A 96 -2.55 7.01 -21.63
C ARG A 96 -1.12 6.82 -22.15
N ASP A 97 -0.18 6.46 -21.29
CA ASP A 97 1.22 6.19 -21.65
C ASP A 97 1.43 4.73 -22.08
N PHE A 98 0.38 3.90 -21.98
CA PHE A 98 0.38 2.50 -22.40
C PHE A 98 -0.43 2.25 -23.69
N ILE A 99 -1.00 3.31 -24.28
CA ILE A 99 -1.75 3.29 -25.55
C ILE A 99 -0.89 3.85 -26.67
#